data_AF-A0A8T4JLC1-F1
#
_entry.id   AF-A0A8T4JLC1-F1
#
_cell.length_a   1.000
_cell.length_b   1.000
_cell.length_c   1.000
_cell.angle_alpha   90.00
_cell.angle_beta   90.00
_cell.angle_gamma   90.00
#
_symmetry.space_group_name_H-M   'P 1'
#
loop_
_entity.id
_entity.type
_entity.pdbx_description
1 polymer ?
#
loop_
_entity_poly.entity_id
_entity_poly.type
_entity_poly.pdbx_seq_one_letter_code
_entity_poly.pdbx_strand_id
1 'polypeptide(L)'
;MKITINFEKPYFEEATILALTSHDLDDFYVEANEVDRLNLFFVLETSLHRFQRENRRKAAARCAFLMAYYLFVPLTPPASSELARFYIDQALAWEDTPEYRQWKKLIEEGN
;
A
#
# COMPACT_ATOMS: atom_id res chain seq x y z
N MET A 1 11.46 -3.48 8.09
CA MET A 1 11.50 -2.15 8.73
C MET A 1 10.29 -2.01 9.64
N LYS A 2 10.46 -1.47 10.86
CA LYS A 2 9.32 -1.24 11.77
C LYS A 2 8.53 -0.01 11.34
N ILE A 3 7.24 -0.18 11.05
CA ILE A 3 6.32 0.92 10.70
C ILE A 3 5.82 1.59 11.97
N THR A 4 5.78 2.92 11.97
CA THR A 4 5.17 3.73 13.04
C THR A 4 4.26 4.80 12.42
N ILE A 5 3.10 5.03 13.03
CA ILE A 5 2.18 6.10 12.62
C ILE A 5 2.58 7.38 13.34
N ASN A 6 2.98 8.40 12.57
CA ASN A 6 3.29 9.72 13.09
C ASN A 6 2.13 10.68 12.76
N PHE A 7 1.36 11.09 13.76
CA PHE A 7 0.22 12.00 13.56
C PHE A 7 0.63 13.45 13.24
N GLU A 8 1.84 13.88 13.60
CA GLU A 8 2.35 15.21 13.22
C GLU A 8 2.75 15.25 11.74
N LYS A 9 3.16 14.09 11.20
CA LYS A 9 3.56 13.92 9.81
C LYS A 9 2.95 12.61 9.26
N PRO A 10 1.64 12.59 8.97
CA PRO A 10 0.89 11.36 8.69
C PRO A 10 1.06 10.91 7.22
N TYR A 11 2.31 10.84 6.76
CA TYR A 11 2.69 10.35 5.45
C TYR A 11 4.14 9.85 5.49
N PHE A 12 4.44 8.84 4.69
CA PHE A 12 5.78 8.35 4.45
C PHE A 12 6.51 9.16 3.38
N GLU A 13 7.81 9.31 3.56
CA GLU A 13 8.74 9.84 2.57
C GLU A 13 9.03 8.80 1.48
N GLU A 14 9.50 9.27 0.31
CA GLU A 14 9.79 8.41 -0.84
C GLU A 14 10.77 7.28 -0.50
N ALA A 15 11.87 7.58 0.20
CA ALA A 15 12.84 6.57 0.61
C ALA A 15 12.23 5.48 1.49
N THR A 16 11.31 5.85 2.38
CA THR A 16 10.59 4.90 3.26
C THR A 16 9.71 3.99 2.42
N ILE A 17 8.93 4.54 1.50
CA ILE A 17 8.00 3.78 0.65
C ILE A 17 8.74 2.81 -0.27
N LEU A 18 9.88 3.23 -0.83
CA LEU A 18 10.70 2.37 -1.68
C LEU A 18 11.43 1.27 -0.89
N ALA A 19 11.66 1.48 0.40
CA ALA A 19 12.29 0.48 1.28
C ALA A 19 11.29 -0.50 1.90
N LEU A 20 10.01 -0.13 2.02
CA LEU A 20 8.97 -0.98 2.60
C LEU A 20 8.73 -2.23 1.74
N THR A 21 8.65 -3.36 2.44
CA THR A 21 8.26 -4.66 1.88
C THR A 21 6.83 -5.00 2.28
N SER A 22 6.23 -5.99 1.62
CA SER A 22 4.92 -6.51 2.01
C SER A 22 4.93 -7.13 3.41
N HIS A 23 6.01 -7.82 3.77
CA HIS A 23 6.22 -8.40 5.11
C HIS A 23 6.20 -7.33 6.22
N ASP A 24 6.71 -6.13 5.95
CA ASP A 24 6.65 -5.03 6.92
C ASP A 24 5.20 -4.61 7.24
N LEU A 25 4.29 -4.77 6.28
CA LEU A 25 2.86 -4.50 6.46
C LEU A 25 2.19 -5.62 7.28
N ASP A 26 2.61 -6.87 7.07
CA ASP A 26 2.15 -8.01 7.87
C ASP A 26 2.58 -7.86 9.33
N ASP A 27 3.86 -7.58 9.56
CA ASP A 27 4.42 -7.34 10.90
C ASP A 27 3.69 -6.20 11.61
N PHE A 28 3.48 -5.08 10.90
CA PHE A 28 2.73 -3.95 11.44
C PHE A 28 1.29 -4.36 11.80
N TYR A 29 0.60 -5.10 10.95
CA TYR A 29 -0.77 -5.52 11.22
C TYR A 29 -0.84 -6.40 12.49
N VAL A 30 0.08 -7.35 12.65
CA VAL A 30 0.14 -8.20 13.84
C VAL A 30 0.36 -7.39 15.12
N GLU A 31 1.28 -6.43 15.10
CA GLU A 31 1.67 -5.64 16.27
C GLU A 31 0.70 -4.50 16.62
N ALA A 32 0.06 -3.89 15.61
CA ALA A 32 -0.73 -2.67 15.77
C ALA A 32 -2.11 -2.93 16.38
N ASN A 33 -2.66 -1.92 17.05
CA ASN A 33 -4.06 -1.91 17.46
C ASN A 33 -4.99 -1.65 16.26
N GLU A 34 -6.29 -1.90 16.44
CA GLU A 34 -7.30 -1.77 15.37
C GLU A 34 -7.34 -0.38 14.72
N VAL A 35 -7.16 0.67 15.52
CA VAL A 35 -7.16 2.06 15.03
C VAL A 35 -5.94 2.32 14.15
N ASP A 36 -4.77 1.87 14.57
CA ASP A 36 -3.52 2.06 13.82
C ASP A 36 -3.47 1.22 12.55
N ARG A 37 -4.07 0.02 12.55
CA ARG A 37 -4.27 -0.80 11.34
C ARG A 37 -5.04 -0.02 10.27
N LEU A 38 -6.13 0.63 10.65
CA LEU A 38 -6.91 1.47 9.74
C LEU A 38 -6.12 2.73 9.34
N ASN A 39 -5.45 3.38 10.28
CA ASN A 39 -4.67 4.60 9.99
C ASN A 39 -3.53 4.36 9.01
N LEU A 40 -2.90 3.18 8.99
CA LEU A 40 -1.86 2.89 8.01
C LEU A 40 -2.37 3.03 6.57
N PHE A 41 -3.61 2.60 6.30
CA PHE A 41 -4.21 2.79 4.97
C PHE A 41 -4.30 4.28 4.61
N PHE A 42 -4.79 5.13 5.51
CA PHE A 42 -4.92 6.57 5.27
C PHE A 42 -3.56 7.28 5.15
N VAL A 43 -2.54 6.81 5.88
CA VAL A 43 -1.17 7.31 5.76
C VAL A 43 -0.58 6.97 4.38
N LEU A 44 -0.79 5.73 3.91
CA LEU A 44 -0.38 5.31 2.57
C LEU A 44 -1.14 6.09 1.47
N GLU A 45 -2.43 6.30 1.63
CA GLU A 45 -3.25 7.09 0.68
C GLU A 45 -2.75 8.54 0.60
N THR A 46 -2.47 9.16 1.75
CA THR A 46 -1.90 10.51 1.82
C THR A 46 -0.52 10.57 1.14
N SER A 47 0.34 9.57 1.38
CA SER A 47 1.63 9.44 0.68
C SER A 47 1.46 9.34 -0.83
N LEU A 48 0.55 8.48 -1.30
CA LEU A 48 0.27 8.29 -2.72
C LEU A 48 -0.13 9.62 -3.39
N HIS A 49 -1.06 10.36 -2.80
CA HIS A 49 -1.50 11.67 -3.31
C HIS A 49 -0.36 12.68 -3.41
N ARG A 50 0.56 12.69 -2.43
CA ARG A 50 1.74 13.56 -2.48
C ARG A 50 2.67 13.18 -3.63
N PHE A 51 2.99 11.89 -3.78
CA PHE A 51 3.85 11.43 -4.87
C PHE A 51 3.25 11.72 -6.24
N GLN A 52 1.93 11.58 -6.39
CA GLN A 52 1.23 11.97 -7.62
C GLN A 52 1.40 13.46 -7.91
N ARG A 53 1.13 14.34 -6.93
CA ARG A 53 1.28 15.79 -7.06
C ARG A 53 2.71 16.20 -7.42
N GLU A 54 3.70 15.49 -6.88
CA GLU A 54 5.12 15.75 -7.10
C GLU A 54 5.69 14.97 -8.31
N ASN A 55 4.84 14.27 -9.05
CA ASN A 55 5.20 13.43 -10.20
C ASN A 55 6.29 12.38 -9.91
N ARG A 56 6.32 11.85 -8.67
CA ARG A 56 7.22 10.79 -8.22
C ARG A 56 6.65 9.42 -8.61
N ARG A 57 6.66 9.13 -9.91
CA ARG A 57 6.00 7.95 -10.51
C ARG A 57 6.36 6.62 -9.85
N LYS A 58 7.66 6.36 -9.61
CA LYS A 58 8.13 5.11 -8.99
C LYS A 58 7.64 4.95 -7.55
N ALA A 59 7.70 6.02 -6.76
CA ALA A 59 7.21 6.04 -5.39
C ALA A 59 5.68 5.87 -5.33
N ALA A 60 4.94 6.55 -6.22
CA ALA A 60 3.50 6.40 -6.35
C ALA A 60 3.12 4.96 -6.71
N ALA A 61 3.80 4.33 -7.67
CA ALA A 61 3.58 2.94 -8.05
C ALA A 61 3.83 1.98 -6.88
N ARG A 62 4.95 2.15 -6.17
CA ARG A 62 5.24 1.33 -4.99
C ARG A 62 4.21 1.54 -3.87
N CYS A 63 3.80 2.77 -3.61
CA CYS A 63 2.77 3.08 -2.62
C CYS A 63 1.44 2.41 -2.96
N ALA A 64 0.98 2.52 -4.21
CA ALA A 64 -0.25 1.90 -4.68
C ALA A 64 -0.18 0.37 -4.59
N PHE A 65 0.97 -0.23 -4.92
CA PHE A 65 1.18 -1.66 -4.70
C PHE A 65 1.05 -2.06 -3.22
N LEU A 66 1.69 -1.32 -2.31
CA LEU A 66 1.62 -1.57 -0.87
C LEU A 66 0.18 -1.44 -0.36
N MET A 67 -0.59 -0.46 -0.85
CA MET A 67 -2.02 -0.30 -0.54
C MET A 67 -2.85 -1.49 -1.04
N ALA A 68 -2.64 -1.92 -2.29
CA ALA A 68 -3.33 -3.08 -2.86
C ALA A 68 -3.07 -4.34 -2.03
N TYR A 69 -1.80 -4.61 -1.71
CA TYR A 69 -1.41 -5.72 -0.85
C TYR A 69 -2.05 -5.61 0.54
N TYR A 70 -2.00 -4.44 1.18
CA TYR A 70 -2.51 -4.25 2.53
C TYR A 70 -4.03 -4.43 2.63
N LEU A 71 -4.77 -4.00 1.59
CA LEU A 71 -6.21 -4.24 1.52
C LEU A 71 -6.52 -5.72 1.31
N PHE A 72 -5.75 -6.39 0.46
CA PHE A 72 -6.02 -7.77 0.06
C PHE A 72 -5.59 -8.81 1.09
N VAL A 73 -4.45 -8.65 1.76
CA VAL A 73 -3.90 -9.68 2.67
C VAL A 73 -4.19 -9.37 4.14
N PRO A 74 -3.70 -8.26 4.74
CA PRO A 74 -3.83 -8.09 6.20
C PRO A 74 -5.16 -7.42 6.60
N LEU A 75 -5.53 -6.30 5.97
CA LEU A 75 -6.65 -5.47 6.46
C LEU A 75 -8.02 -6.04 6.07
N THR A 76 -8.16 -6.61 4.87
CA THR A 76 -9.34 -7.33 4.35
C THR A 76 -10.72 -6.73 4.72
N PRO A 77 -10.96 -5.42 4.55
CA PRO A 77 -12.29 -4.85 4.82
C PRO A 77 -13.34 -5.40 3.84
N PRO A 78 -14.64 -5.20 4.10
CA PRO A 78 -15.69 -5.52 3.13
C PRO A 78 -15.39 -4.92 1.75
N ALA A 79 -15.54 -5.73 0.70
CA ALA A 79 -15.19 -5.38 -0.68
C ALA A 79 -13.70 -5.00 -0.90
N SER A 80 -12.78 -5.49 -0.07
CA SER A 80 -11.33 -5.25 -0.20
C SER A 80 -10.77 -5.60 -1.57
N SER A 81 -11.27 -6.66 -2.22
CA SER A 81 -10.81 -7.08 -3.55
C SER A 81 -11.05 -6.00 -4.60
N GLU A 82 -12.15 -5.24 -4.54
CA GLU A 82 -12.43 -4.15 -5.47
C GLU A 82 -11.40 -3.03 -5.33
N LEU A 83 -11.12 -2.62 -4.09
CA LEU A 83 -10.12 -1.58 -3.79
C LEU A 83 -8.71 -2.06 -4.11
N ALA A 84 -8.38 -3.31 -3.81
CA ALA A 84 -7.08 -3.89 -4.12
C ALA A 84 -6.84 -3.92 -5.64
N ARG A 85 -7.85 -4.27 -6.45
CA ARG A 85 -7.80 -4.20 -7.93
C ARG A 85 -7.54 -2.79 -8.42
N PHE A 86 -8.26 -1.81 -7.89
CA PHE A 86 -8.06 -0.42 -8.23
C PHE A 86 -6.61 0.04 -8.01
N TYR A 87 -6.04 -0.26 -6.84
CA TYR A 87 -4.67 0.17 -6.52
C TYR A 87 -3.59 -0.63 -7.26
N ILE A 88 -3.77 -1.93 -7.50
CA ILE A 88 -2.78 -2.69 -8.29
C ILE A 88 -2.77 -2.27 -9.76
N ASP A 89 -3.93 -1.92 -10.32
CA ASP A 89 -4.02 -1.36 -11.68
C ASP A 89 -3.33 -0.02 -11.79
N GLN A 90 -3.48 0.85 -10.79
CA GLN A 90 -2.72 2.09 -10.72
C GLN A 90 -1.21 1.85 -10.63
N ALA A 91 -0.77 0.91 -9.77
CA ALA A 91 0.63 0.56 -9.64
C ALA A 91 1.23 0.13 -10.98
N LEU A 92 0.53 -0.74 -11.72
CA LEU A 92 0.94 -1.22 -13.06
C LEU A 92 0.91 -0.12 -14.12
N ALA A 93 -0.03 0.81 -14.06
CA ALA A 93 -0.07 1.95 -14.98
C ALA A 93 1.16 2.85 -14.83
N TRP A 94 1.68 2.99 -13.61
CA TRP A 94 2.89 3.76 -13.35
C TRP A 94 4.17 2.95 -13.55
N GLU A 95 4.31 1.77 -12.98
CA GLU A 95 5.49 0.91 -13.13
C GLU A 95 5.06 -0.53 -13.36
N ASP A 96 5.33 -1.03 -14.55
CA ASP A 96 4.97 -2.38 -14.93
C ASP A 96 6.07 -3.36 -14.49
N THR A 97 5.82 -4.08 -13.39
CA THR A 97 6.78 -5.03 -12.81
C THR A 97 6.20 -6.46 -12.76
N PRO A 98 7.05 -7.50 -12.82
CA PRO A 98 6.59 -8.88 -12.67
C PRO A 98 5.88 -9.14 -11.33
N GLU A 99 6.35 -8.52 -10.24
CA GLU A 99 5.75 -8.62 -8.91
C GLU A 99 4.30 -8.12 -8.93
N TYR A 100 4.06 -6.95 -9.51
CA TYR A 100 2.72 -6.34 -9.51
C TYR A 100 1.76 -7.13 -10.39
N ARG A 101 2.23 -7.67 -11.53
CA ARG A 101 1.42 -8.54 -12.38
C ARG A 101 1.04 -9.85 -11.67
N GLN A 102 1.96 -10.42 -10.89
CA GLN A 102 1.68 -11.62 -10.11
C GLN A 102 0.60 -11.34 -9.07
N TRP A 103 0.72 -10.24 -8.33
CA TRP A 103 -0.26 -9.84 -7.34
C TRP A 103 -1.62 -9.50 -7.94
N LYS A 104 -1.65 -8.85 -9.12
CA LYS A 104 -2.91 -8.60 -9.83
C LYS A 104 -3.67 -9.91 -10.10
N LYS A 105 -2.99 -10.95 -10.58
CA LYS A 105 -3.61 -12.26 -10.82
C LYS A 105 -4.19 -12.87 -9.53
N LEU A 106 -3.43 -12.84 -8.45
CA LEU A 106 -3.91 -13.34 -7.15
C LEU A 106 -5.15 -12.58 -6.66
N ILE A 107 -5.16 -11.25 -6.80
CA ILE A 107 -6.32 -10.41 -6.45
C ILE A 107 -7.54 -10.69 -7.35
N GLU A 108 -7.32 -10.99 -8.63
CA GLU A 108 -8.38 -11.37 -9.57
C GLU A 108 -8.98 -12.75 -9.25
N GLU A 109 -8.15 -13.72 -8.86
CA GLU A 109 -8.55 -15.06 -8.42
C GLU A 109 -9.35 -15.01 -7.11
N GLY A 110 -9.09 -14.02 -6.25
CA GLY A 110 -9.77 -13.81 -4.98
C GLY A 110 -9.04 -14.46 -3.80
N ASN A 111 -9.51 -14.15 -2.58
CA ASN A 111 -9.04 -14.76 -1.34
C ASN A 111 -9.87 -15.99 -0.97
#